data_AF-A0A5B7D2L8-F1
#
_entry.id   AF-A0A5B7D2L8-F1
#
_cell.length_a   1.000
_cell.length_b   1.000
_cell.length_c   1.000
_cell.angle_alpha   90.00
_cell.angle_beta   90.00
_cell.angle_gamma   90.00
#
_symmetry.space_group_name_H-M   'P 1'
#
loop_
_entity.id
_entity.type
_entity.pdbx_description
1 polymer ?
#
loop_
_entity_poly.entity_id
_entity_poly.type
_entity_poly.pdbx_seq_one_letter_code
_entity_poly.pdbx_strand_id
1 'polypeptide(L)'
;MSAIPPEPTKAEIDQLRAAAIQKIEAGGPFDPQDVRRIRSDDKYMRRFLMHHDNDQKLSLEMVMDTLKWRHENQCNGEEEKGEWITVFFDMCDTGMKNMDMEFIQYMINLFKSYYPWVLNYIIVFEMPWLLNGKPTLYSAMINFPPTSIHNWCE
;
A
#
# COMPACT_ATOMS: atom_id res chain seq x y z
N MET A 1 -11.79 -14.18 -0.98
CA MET A 1 -10.75 -14.42 0.04
C MET A 1 -9.54 -14.96 -0.70
N SER A 2 -8.60 -14.11 -1.15
CA SER A 2 -7.29 -14.64 -1.51
C SER A 2 -6.62 -15.08 -0.21
N ALA A 3 -6.03 -16.27 -0.22
CA ALA A 3 -5.27 -16.75 0.93
C ALA A 3 -4.13 -15.76 1.20
N ILE A 4 -3.82 -15.50 2.47
CA ILE A 4 -2.63 -14.73 2.83
C ILE A 4 -1.44 -15.40 2.15
N PRO A 5 -0.65 -14.67 1.34
CA PRO A 5 0.48 -15.27 0.66
C PRO A 5 1.49 -15.81 1.68
N PRO A 6 2.21 -16.89 1.35
CA PRO A 6 3.19 -17.46 2.26
C PRO A 6 4.28 -16.43 2.59
N GLU A 7 4.89 -16.57 3.76
CA GLU A 7 6.02 -15.74 4.15
C GLU A 7 7.20 -15.96 3.18
N PRO A 8 7.72 -14.91 2.52
CA PRO A 8 8.87 -15.04 1.65
C PRO A 8 10.12 -15.35 2.48
N THR A 9 10.93 -16.24 1.93
CA THR A 9 12.21 -16.62 2.49
C THR A 9 13.23 -15.48 2.41
N LYS A 10 14.26 -15.54 3.24
CA LYS A 10 15.38 -14.60 3.19
C LYS A 10 16.04 -14.56 1.80
N ALA A 11 16.14 -15.71 1.13
CA ALA A 11 16.69 -15.79 -0.22
C ALA A 11 15.85 -15.03 -1.26
N GLU A 12 14.52 -15.12 -1.18
CA GLU A 12 13.61 -14.38 -2.06
C GLU A 12 13.67 -12.87 -1.80
N ILE A 13 13.79 -12.47 -0.54
CA ILE A 13 14.00 -11.06 -0.15
C ILE A 13 15.32 -10.53 -0.71
N ASP A 14 16.40 -11.30 -0.57
CA ASP A 14 17.73 -10.91 -1.05
C ASP A 14 17.78 -10.89 -2.59
N GLN A 15 17.04 -11.78 -3.27
CA GLN A 15 16.87 -11.76 -4.72
C GLN A 15 16.20 -10.45 -5.18
N LEU A 16 15.08 -10.08 -4.57
CA LEU A 16 14.38 -8.83 -4.91
C LEU A 16 15.27 -7.62 -4.67
N ARG A 17 15.99 -7.60 -3.54
CA ARG A 17 16.93 -6.54 -3.18
C ARG A 17 18.05 -6.41 -4.21
N ALA A 18 18.68 -7.51 -4.60
CA ALA A 18 19.75 -7.50 -5.58
C ALA A 18 19.26 -6.92 -6.93
N ALA A 19 18.07 -7.33 -7.38
CA ALA A 19 17.47 -6.82 -8.60
C ALA A 19 17.13 -5.31 -8.51
N ALA A 20 16.61 -4.85 -7.36
CA ALA A 20 16.34 -3.44 -7.12
C ALA A 20 17.63 -2.60 -7.11
N ILE A 21 18.68 -3.07 -6.43
CA ILE A 21 19.98 -2.40 -6.40
C ILE A 21 20.57 -2.30 -7.81
N GLN A 22 20.51 -3.36 -8.61
CA GLN A 22 20.97 -3.33 -10.00
C GLN A 22 20.26 -2.24 -10.82
N LYS A 23 18.93 -2.10 -10.66
CA LYS A 23 18.17 -1.04 -11.34
C LYS A 23 18.50 0.36 -10.82
N ILE A 24 18.75 0.51 -9.52
CA ILE A 24 19.16 1.77 -8.91
C ILE A 24 20.55 2.19 -9.44
N GLU A 25 21.49 1.25 -9.53
CA GLU A 25 22.85 1.49 -10.02
C GLU A 25 22.90 1.76 -11.53
N ALA A 26 21.93 1.24 -12.29
CA ALA A 26 21.75 1.61 -13.70
C ALA A 26 21.31 3.09 -13.88
N GLY A 27 20.88 3.76 -12.82
CA GLY A 27 20.59 5.19 -12.76
C GLY A 27 19.11 5.53 -12.59
N GLY A 28 18.85 6.73 -12.08
CA GLY A 28 17.50 7.26 -11.88
C GLY A 28 17.44 8.26 -10.71
N PRO A 29 16.32 8.99 -10.57
CA PRO A 29 16.14 9.96 -9.50
C PRO A 29 15.72 9.26 -8.20
N PHE A 30 16.68 8.68 -7.49
CA PHE A 30 16.44 7.96 -6.23
C PHE A 30 16.99 8.73 -5.04
N ASP A 31 16.19 8.83 -3.98
CA ASP A 31 16.63 9.47 -2.74
C ASP A 31 17.64 8.58 -1.99
N PRO A 32 18.75 9.12 -1.48
CA PRO A 32 19.74 8.35 -0.71
C PRO A 32 19.14 7.59 0.48
N GLN A 33 18.10 8.13 1.14
CA GLN A 33 17.43 7.48 2.25
C GLN A 33 16.68 6.22 1.82
N ASP A 34 15.98 6.30 0.70
CA ASP A 34 15.27 5.15 0.16
C ASP A 34 16.25 4.07 -0.30
N VAL A 35 17.37 4.46 -0.93
CA VAL A 35 18.46 3.53 -1.30
C VAL A 35 19.03 2.84 -0.05
N ARG A 36 19.24 3.57 1.05
CA ARG A 36 19.66 2.97 2.33
C ARG A 36 18.64 1.94 2.81
N ARG A 37 17.34 2.27 2.77
CA ARG A 37 16.26 1.39 3.22
C ARG A 37 16.20 0.10 2.41
N ILE A 38 16.26 0.18 1.08
CA ILE A 38 16.31 -1.01 0.21
C ILE A 38 17.49 -1.93 0.58
N ARG A 39 18.64 -1.34 0.92
CA ARG A 39 19.85 -2.11 1.28
C ARG A 39 19.78 -2.77 2.65
N SER A 40 19.11 -2.18 3.64
CA SER A 40 19.18 -2.65 5.03
C SER A 40 17.87 -3.21 5.61
N ASP A 41 16.72 -2.85 5.06
CA ASP A 41 15.41 -3.15 5.68
C ASP A 41 14.75 -4.36 5.00
N ASP A 42 14.93 -5.54 5.61
CA ASP A 42 14.27 -6.79 5.18
C ASP A 42 12.75 -6.71 5.30
N LYS A 43 12.21 -6.05 6.34
CA LYS A 43 10.76 -5.93 6.56
C LYS A 43 10.14 -5.12 5.43
N TYR A 44 10.82 -4.08 4.97
CA TYR A 44 10.36 -3.28 3.83
C TYR A 44 10.35 -4.07 2.52
N MET A 45 11.44 -4.77 2.18
CA MET A 45 11.51 -5.59 0.98
C MET A 45 10.48 -6.72 0.98
N ARG A 46 10.30 -7.37 2.14
CA ARG A 46 9.30 -8.41 2.37
C ARG A 46 7.88 -7.94 2.03
N ARG A 47 7.53 -6.70 2.34
CA ARG A 47 6.18 -6.17 2.09
C ARG A 47 5.84 -6.09 0.61
N PHE A 48 6.80 -5.72 -0.23
CA PHE A 48 6.60 -5.70 -1.69
C PHE A 48 6.33 -7.09 -2.25
N LEU A 49 7.03 -8.12 -1.71
CA LEU A 49 6.77 -9.51 -2.06
C LEU A 49 5.35 -9.92 -1.67
N MET A 50 4.98 -9.73 -0.40
CA MET A 50 3.62 -10.09 0.04
C MET A 50 2.52 -9.36 -0.75
N HIS A 51 2.74 -8.10 -1.13
CA HIS A 51 1.74 -7.32 -1.88
C HIS A 51 1.40 -7.92 -3.25
N HIS A 52 2.34 -8.65 -3.85
CA HIS A 52 2.16 -9.30 -5.15
C HIS A 52 2.24 -10.82 -5.05
N ASP A 53 1.80 -11.41 -3.94
CA ASP A 53 1.79 -12.87 -3.72
C ASP A 53 3.17 -13.53 -3.96
N ASN A 54 4.24 -12.83 -3.57
CA ASN A 54 5.66 -13.16 -3.77
C ASN A 54 6.12 -13.22 -5.24
N ASP A 55 5.41 -12.57 -6.17
CA ASP A 55 5.87 -12.41 -7.55
C ASP A 55 7.04 -11.41 -7.62
N GLN A 56 8.26 -11.94 -7.85
CA GLN A 56 9.49 -11.17 -7.92
C GLN A 56 9.45 -10.03 -8.94
N LYS A 57 8.79 -10.22 -10.09
CA LYS A 57 8.78 -9.24 -11.17
C LYS A 57 7.86 -8.07 -10.81
N LEU A 58 6.63 -8.36 -10.38
CA LEU A 58 5.66 -7.35 -9.97
C LEU A 58 6.14 -6.59 -8.74
N SER A 59 6.72 -7.29 -7.75
CA SER A 59 7.33 -6.65 -6.59
C SER A 59 8.47 -5.72 -6.97
N LEU A 60 9.32 -6.09 -7.94
CA LEU A 60 10.39 -5.23 -8.42
C LEU A 60 9.85 -3.99 -9.14
N GLU A 61 8.81 -4.14 -9.95
CA GLU A 61 8.13 -3.03 -10.61
C GLU A 61 7.56 -2.05 -9.56
N MET A 62 6.84 -2.56 -8.56
CA MET A 62 6.29 -1.74 -7.47
C MET A 62 7.37 -1.04 -6.64
N VAL A 63 8.51 -1.70 -6.36
CA VAL A 63 9.66 -1.06 -5.70
C VAL A 63 10.10 0.16 -6.49
N MET A 64 10.37 -0.01 -7.80
CA MET A 64 10.88 1.10 -8.61
C MET A 64 9.87 2.24 -8.75
N ASP A 65 8.59 1.92 -8.91
CA ASP A 65 7.54 2.92 -9.04
C ASP A 65 7.32 3.68 -7.72
N THR A 66 7.42 2.99 -6.59
CA THR A 66 7.38 3.61 -5.25
C THR A 66 8.54 4.59 -5.07
N LEU A 67 9.76 4.21 -5.43
CA LEU A 67 10.92 5.10 -5.29
C LEU A 67 10.82 6.35 -6.16
N LYS A 68 10.36 6.21 -7.41
CA LYS A 68 10.14 7.35 -8.30
C LYS A 68 9.04 8.27 -7.77
N TRP A 69 7.91 7.69 -7.37
CA TRP A 69 6.79 8.47 -6.85
C TRP A 69 7.18 9.25 -5.59
N ARG A 70 7.93 8.63 -4.67
CA ARG A 70 8.43 9.29 -3.46
C ARG A 70 9.33 10.48 -3.78
N HIS A 71 10.23 10.32 -4.75
CA HIS A 71 11.06 11.42 -5.24
C HIS A 71 10.23 12.56 -5.85
N GLU A 72 9.30 12.25 -6.75
CA GLU A 72 8.45 13.23 -7.45
C GLU A 72 7.55 14.01 -6.49
N ASN A 73 7.02 13.35 -5.45
CA ASN A 73 6.11 13.95 -4.48
C ASN A 73 6.83 14.51 -3.25
N GLN A 74 8.16 14.42 -3.18
CA GLN A 74 8.99 14.90 -2.07
C GLN A 74 8.59 14.29 -0.71
N CYS A 75 8.12 13.04 -0.72
CA CYS A 75 7.61 12.31 0.44
C CYS A 75 8.69 11.44 1.11
N ASN A 76 9.94 11.90 1.16
CA ASN A 76 11.09 11.12 1.62
C ASN A 76 11.34 11.21 3.14
N GLY A 77 10.36 11.68 3.91
CA GLY A 77 10.47 11.82 5.37
C GLY A 77 10.75 10.48 6.07
N GLU A 78 11.25 10.55 7.30
CA GLU A 78 11.43 9.37 8.16
C GLU A 78 10.07 8.72 8.43
N GLU A 79 9.82 7.55 7.82
CA GLU A 79 8.68 6.72 8.16
C GLU A 79 8.90 6.06 9.53
N GLU A 80 7.93 6.21 10.44
CA GLU A 80 7.94 5.52 11.72
C GLU A 80 7.89 4.00 11.54
N LYS A 81 9.04 3.34 11.77
CA LYS A 81 9.27 1.89 12.06
C LYS A 81 8.53 0.84 11.21
N GLY A 82 7.87 1.24 10.14
CA GLY A 82 7.05 0.36 9.32
C GLY A 82 6.10 -0.46 10.18
N GLU A 83 5.31 0.14 11.06
CA GLU A 83 4.23 -0.57 11.75
C GLU A 83 2.98 -0.65 10.87
N TRP A 84 2.02 -1.48 11.27
CA TRP A 84 0.74 -1.58 10.58
C TRP A 84 -0.09 -0.31 10.78
N ILE A 85 -0.75 0.12 9.71
CA ILE A 85 -1.59 1.32 9.72
C ILE A 85 -3.05 0.89 9.64
N THR A 86 -3.87 1.45 10.52
CA THR A 86 -5.32 1.42 10.43
C THR A 86 -5.83 2.81 10.09
N VAL A 87 -6.61 2.92 9.03
CA VAL A 87 -7.26 4.17 8.63
C VAL A 87 -8.69 4.15 9.17
N PHE A 88 -9.09 5.20 9.89
CA PHE A 88 -10.46 5.39 10.36
C PHE A 88 -11.08 6.57 9.62
N PHE A 89 -12.13 6.30 8.86
CA PHE A 89 -12.94 7.30 8.17
C PHE A 89 -14.22 7.52 8.95
N ASP A 90 -14.37 8.70 9.52
CA ASP A 90 -15.66 9.18 10.03
C ASP A 90 -16.46 9.76 8.87
N MET A 91 -17.61 9.17 8.58
CA MET A 91 -18.50 9.60 7.52
C MET A 91 -19.89 10.01 8.03
N CYS A 92 -20.03 10.25 9.35
CA CYS A 92 -21.24 10.82 9.95
C CYS A 92 -21.69 12.08 9.18
N ASP A 93 -22.98 12.20 8.91
CA ASP A 93 -23.60 13.32 8.19
C ASP A 93 -23.06 13.62 6.77
N THR A 94 -22.25 12.74 6.18
CA THR A 94 -21.67 12.97 4.85
C THR A 94 -22.69 12.69 3.75
N GLY A 95 -23.26 13.72 3.14
CA GLY A 95 -24.11 13.56 1.95
C GLY A 95 -23.30 13.27 0.66
N MET A 96 -23.93 12.68 -0.36
CA MET A 96 -23.30 12.46 -1.68
C MET A 96 -22.78 13.72 -2.38
N LYS A 97 -23.30 14.89 -2.00
CA LYS A 97 -22.84 16.18 -2.52
C LYS A 97 -21.51 16.62 -1.89
N ASN A 98 -21.17 16.09 -0.72
CA ASN A 98 -20.04 16.52 0.09
C ASN A 98 -18.94 15.43 0.18
N MET A 99 -19.19 14.24 -0.36
CA MET A 99 -18.21 13.16 -0.44
C MET A 99 -17.28 13.38 -1.64
N ASP A 100 -16.01 13.68 -1.38
CA ASP A 100 -14.99 13.79 -2.42
C ASP A 100 -14.53 12.39 -2.88
N MET A 101 -15.18 11.90 -3.91
CA MET A 101 -14.91 10.59 -4.51
C MET A 101 -13.55 10.54 -5.21
N GLU A 102 -13.08 11.66 -5.75
CA GLU A 102 -11.78 11.73 -6.42
C GLU A 102 -10.66 11.55 -5.39
N PHE A 103 -10.82 12.19 -4.22
CA PHE A 103 -9.90 12.03 -3.11
C PHE A 103 -9.88 10.59 -2.57
N ILE A 104 -11.04 9.96 -2.35
CA ILE A 104 -11.09 8.56 -1.87
C ILE A 104 -10.42 7.62 -2.87
N GLN A 105 -10.69 7.79 -4.16
CA GLN A 105 -10.08 6.96 -5.19
C GLN A 105 -8.56 7.19 -5.29
N TYR A 106 -8.11 8.45 -5.15
CA TYR A 106 -6.70 8.78 -5.04
C TYR A 106 -6.05 8.09 -3.84
N MET A 107 -6.65 8.16 -2.65
CA MET A 107 -6.14 7.49 -1.45
C MET A 107 -6.06 5.97 -1.62
N ILE A 108 -7.10 5.35 -2.19
CA ILE A 108 -7.11 3.91 -2.46
C ILE A 108 -5.97 3.54 -3.41
N ASN A 109 -5.78 4.30 -4.48
CA ASN A 109 -4.71 4.06 -5.45
C ASN A 109 -3.33 4.29 -4.83
N LEU A 110 -3.18 5.32 -4.00
CA LEU A 110 -1.97 5.62 -3.25
C LEU A 110 -1.53 4.42 -2.39
N PHE A 111 -2.44 3.87 -1.59
CA PHE A 111 -2.14 2.71 -0.76
C PHE A 111 -1.86 1.44 -1.56
N LYS A 112 -2.54 1.23 -2.68
CA LYS A 112 -2.32 0.06 -3.54
C LYS A 112 -0.99 0.12 -4.29
N SER A 113 -0.61 1.29 -4.79
CA SER A 113 0.53 1.39 -5.71
C SER A 113 1.85 1.69 -5.00
N TYR A 114 1.81 2.36 -3.84
CA TYR A 114 3.03 2.93 -3.25
C TYR A 114 3.26 2.58 -1.77
N TYR A 115 2.27 1.99 -1.07
CA TYR A 115 2.40 1.58 0.33
C TYR A 115 2.28 0.06 0.49
N PRO A 116 3.38 -0.68 0.27
CA PRO A 116 3.35 -2.14 0.24
C PRO A 116 3.00 -2.73 1.61
N TRP A 117 1.98 -3.60 1.63
CA TRP A 117 1.61 -4.48 2.75
C TRP A 117 1.73 -3.87 4.16
N VAL A 118 1.27 -2.63 4.31
CA VAL A 118 1.28 -1.88 5.58
C VAL A 118 -0.12 -1.65 6.14
N LEU A 119 -1.13 -1.65 5.28
CA LEU A 119 -2.51 -1.35 5.65
C LEU A 119 -3.17 -2.59 6.25
N ASN A 120 -3.67 -2.45 7.48
CA ASN A 120 -4.30 -3.53 8.23
C ASN A 120 -5.83 -3.44 8.15
N TYR A 121 -6.39 -2.29 8.54
CA TYR A 121 -7.83 -2.04 8.48
C TYR A 121 -8.12 -0.67 7.87
N ILE A 122 -9.16 -0.59 7.02
CA ILE A 122 -9.86 0.66 6.76
C ILE A 122 -11.21 0.55 7.46
N ILE A 123 -11.38 1.26 8.55
CA ILE A 123 -12.64 1.33 9.30
C ILE A 123 -13.40 2.53 8.76
N VAL A 124 -14.66 2.32 8.41
CA VAL A 124 -15.54 3.41 7.98
C VAL A 124 -16.74 3.45 8.91
N PHE A 125 -16.88 4.57 9.62
CA PHE A 125 -17.92 4.79 10.61
C PHE A 125 -19.06 5.62 9.99
N GLU A 126 -20.30 5.22 10.27
CA GLU A 126 -21.54 5.87 9.79
C GLU A 126 -21.57 6.17 8.30
N MET A 127 -21.27 5.14 7.51
CA MET A 127 -21.42 5.21 6.07
C MET A 127 -22.86 5.50 5.66
N PRO A 128 -23.10 6.56 4.87
CA PRO A 128 -24.39 6.75 4.23
C PRO A 128 -24.74 5.48 3.45
N TRP A 129 -26.01 5.08 3.44
CA TRP A 129 -26.54 3.90 2.71
C TRP A 129 -26.26 3.88 1.19
N LEU A 130 -25.52 4.86 0.69
CA LEU A 130 -25.36 5.29 -0.69
C LEU A 130 -24.19 4.64 -1.44
N LEU A 131 -23.29 3.90 -0.75
CA LEU A 131 -22.31 3.05 -1.47
C LEU A 131 -22.91 1.77 -2.08
N ASN A 132 -24.19 1.47 -1.83
CA ASN A 132 -24.92 0.44 -2.58
C ASN A 132 -25.01 0.76 -4.10
N GLY A 133 -24.76 2.02 -4.51
CA GLY A 133 -24.82 2.47 -5.91
C GLY A 133 -23.51 2.41 -6.70
N LYS A 134 -22.34 2.23 -6.06
CA LYS A 134 -21.03 2.05 -6.72
C LYS A 134 -20.27 0.87 -6.10
N PRO A 135 -20.62 -0.37 -6.47
CA PRO A 135 -20.05 -1.58 -5.89
C PRO A 135 -18.52 -1.68 -6.00
N THR A 136 -17.92 -1.00 -6.99
CA THR A 136 -16.47 -1.03 -7.25
C THR A 136 -15.65 -0.34 -6.16
N LEU A 137 -16.12 0.78 -5.60
CA LEU A 137 -15.40 1.48 -4.53
C LEU A 137 -15.55 0.73 -3.21
N TYR A 138 -16.78 0.30 -2.90
CA TYR A 138 -17.08 -0.54 -1.73
C TYR A 138 -16.25 -1.83 -1.74
N SER A 139 -16.19 -2.51 -2.89
CA SER A 139 -15.35 -3.69 -3.11
C SER A 139 -13.86 -3.38 -3.01
N ALA A 140 -13.40 -2.23 -3.52
CA ALA A 140 -12.00 -1.82 -3.43
C ALA A 140 -11.55 -1.53 -2.00
N MET A 141 -12.43 -0.96 -1.17
CA MET A 141 -12.18 -0.75 0.25
C MET A 141 -12.17 -2.10 0.97
N ILE A 142 -13.17 -2.96 0.75
CA ILE A 142 -13.31 -4.28 1.39
C ILE A 142 -12.18 -5.27 1.04
N ASN A 143 -11.64 -5.20 -0.17
CA ASN A 143 -10.65 -6.16 -0.68
C ASN A 143 -9.19 -5.68 -0.57
N PHE A 144 -8.87 -4.75 0.34
CA PHE A 144 -7.48 -4.52 0.78
C PHE A 144 -6.93 -5.76 1.53
N PRO A 145 -5.60 -5.91 1.75
CA PRO A 145 -5.01 -7.15 2.24
C PRO A 145 -5.70 -7.66 3.53
N PRO A 146 -5.65 -8.99 3.76
CA PRO A 146 -6.81 -9.82 4.11
C PRO A 146 -7.32 -9.75 5.56
N THR A 147 -6.89 -8.77 6.35
CA THR A 147 -7.39 -8.59 7.72
C THR A 147 -8.66 -7.74 7.70
N SER A 148 -9.76 -8.38 7.33
CA SER A 148 -11.15 -8.15 7.77
C SER A 148 -11.65 -6.70 7.99
N ILE A 149 -12.36 -6.12 7.03
CA ILE A 149 -13.17 -4.92 7.31
C ILE A 149 -14.40 -5.29 8.14
N HIS A 150 -14.53 -4.64 9.30
CA HIS A 150 -15.69 -4.73 10.17
C HIS A 150 -16.58 -3.51 9.97
N ASN A 151 -17.73 -3.71 9.35
CA ASN A 151 -18.81 -2.72 9.40
C ASN A 151 -19.43 -2.77 10.80
N TRP A 152 -19.30 -1.68 11.56
CA TRP A 152 -20.13 -1.45 12.73
C TRP A 152 -21.29 -0.55 12.28
N CYS A 153 -22.37 -1.17 11.83
CA CYS A 153 -23.68 -0.53 11.75
C CYS A 153 -24.49 -1.06 12.93
N GLU A 154 -24.86 -0.19 13.88
CA GLU A 154 -26.14 -0.34 14.56
C GLU A 154 -27.24 0.29 13.71
#